data_AF-R9MEB5-F1
#
_entry.id   AF-R9MEB5-F1
#
_cell.length_a   1.000
_cell.length_b   1.000
_cell.length_c   1.000
_cell.angle_alpha   90.00
_cell.angle_beta   90.00
_cell.angle_gamma   90.00
#
_symmetry.space_group_name_H-M   'P 1'
#
loop_
_entity.id
_entity.type
_entity.pdbx_description
1 polymer ?
#
loop_
_entity_poly.entity_id
_entity_poly.type
_entity_poly.pdbx_seq_one_letter_code
_entity_poly.pdbx_strand_id
1 'polypeptide(L)'
;MLRESNRVEFKTTLNDKLEKEIVAFLNNHEGGVIYIGIDDAGHSVENPDMDSMQLKIADRIKNNILPSAVFQKDTCNITKCFVSPTGSYFCTTENLLSGAWTGIE
;
A
#
# COMPACT_ATOMS: atom_id res chain seq x y z
N MET A 1 -8.34 11.72 -11.11
CA MET A 1 -7.84 12.12 -9.77
C MET A 1 -8.14 10.98 -8.82
N LEU A 2 -7.10 10.39 -8.23
CA LEU A 2 -7.23 9.43 -7.15
C LEU A 2 -7.72 10.20 -5.90
N ARG A 3 -8.73 9.68 -5.21
CA ARG A 3 -9.28 10.24 -3.97
C ARG A 3 -9.39 9.13 -2.95
N GLU A 4 -9.18 9.47 -1.69
CA GLU A 4 -9.48 8.58 -0.57
C GLU A 4 -10.95 8.17 -0.62
N SER A 5 -11.21 6.93 -0.25
CA SER A 5 -12.54 6.32 -0.26
C SER A 5 -12.57 5.16 0.74
N ASN A 6 -13.74 4.62 1.03
CA ASN A 6 -13.89 3.44 1.91
C ASN A 6 -13.13 2.17 1.44
N ARG A 7 -12.45 2.24 0.29
CA ARG A 7 -11.64 1.16 -0.30
C ARG A 7 -10.23 1.62 -0.68
N VAL A 8 -9.91 2.90 -0.50
CA VAL A 8 -8.66 3.53 -0.95
C VAL A 8 -8.18 4.45 0.17
N GLU A 9 -7.07 4.09 0.78
CA GLU A 9 -6.47 4.86 1.88
C GLU A 9 -5.10 5.41 1.47
N PHE A 10 -4.84 6.68 1.79
CA PHE A 10 -3.56 7.33 1.53
C PHE A 10 -2.76 7.50 2.82
N LYS A 11 -1.47 7.17 2.75
CA LYS A 11 -0.54 7.32 3.85
C LYS A 11 0.82 7.76 3.33
N THR A 12 1.40 8.75 3.98
CA THR A 12 2.79 9.14 3.72
C THR A 12 3.77 8.13 4.31
N THR A 13 3.41 7.53 5.45
CA THR A 13 4.26 6.62 6.24
C THR A 13 3.43 5.53 6.92
N LEU A 14 4.10 4.44 7.32
CA LEU A 14 3.49 3.40 8.16
C LEU A 14 3.22 3.96 9.55
N ASN A 15 2.00 3.79 10.04
CA ASN A 15 1.62 4.10 11.41
C ASN A 15 0.69 3.01 11.96
N ASP A 16 0.46 3.01 13.26
CA ASP A 16 -0.38 1.99 13.91
C ASP A 16 -1.87 2.11 13.53
N LYS A 17 -2.28 3.19 12.83
CA LYS A 17 -3.62 3.29 12.25
C LYS A 17 -3.77 2.39 11.03
N LEU A 18 -2.68 2.13 10.29
CA LEU A 18 -2.66 1.23 9.13
C LEU A 18 -3.23 -0.16 9.46
N GLU A 19 -2.88 -0.70 10.63
CA GLU A 19 -3.35 -2.02 11.08
C GLU A 19 -4.88 -2.04 11.19
N LYS A 20 -5.49 -0.97 11.71
CA LYS A 20 -6.95 -0.84 11.81
C LYS A 20 -7.61 -0.77 10.44
N GLU A 21 -7.03 -0.01 9.51
CA GLU A 21 -7.55 0.09 8.14
C GLU A 21 -7.45 -1.25 7.41
N ILE A 22 -6.34 -1.98 7.56
CA ILE A 22 -6.20 -3.31 6.96
C ILE A 22 -7.21 -4.29 7.54
N VAL A 23 -7.44 -4.28 8.86
CA VAL A 23 -8.49 -5.08 9.49
C VAL A 23 -9.87 -4.68 8.94
N ALA A 24 -10.13 -3.39 8.72
CA ALA A 24 -11.38 -2.94 8.11
C ALA A 24 -11.54 -3.47 6.67
N PHE A 25 -10.48 -3.47 5.87
CA PHE A 25 -10.50 -4.04 4.51
C PHE A 25 -10.65 -5.56 4.51
N LEU A 26 -10.03 -6.28 5.43
CA LEU A 26 -10.22 -7.73 5.57
C LEU A 26 -11.68 -8.10 5.90
N ASN A 27 -12.37 -7.26 6.68
CA ASN A 27 -13.79 -7.43 7.00
C ASN A 27 -14.73 -6.90 5.90
N ASN A 28 -14.21 -6.23 4.87
CA ASN A 28 -14.99 -5.72 3.76
C ASN A 28 -15.07 -6.76 2.63
N HIS A 29 -16.26 -7.00 2.07
CA HIS A 29 -16.48 -8.00 1.02
C HIS A 29 -15.64 -7.82 -0.25
N GLU A 30 -15.17 -6.60 -0.52
CA GLU A 30 -14.36 -6.28 -1.71
C GLU A 30 -12.88 -6.02 -1.39
N GLY A 31 -12.50 -6.03 -0.11
CA GLY A 31 -11.14 -5.70 0.31
C GLY A 31 -10.85 -4.20 0.28
N GLY A 32 -9.59 -3.85 -0.03
CA GLY A 32 -9.17 -2.46 -0.15
C GLY A 32 -7.76 -2.28 -0.69
N VAL A 33 -7.42 -1.02 -0.94
CA VAL A 33 -6.14 -0.59 -1.48
C VAL A 33 -5.55 0.48 -0.58
N ILE A 34 -4.28 0.34 -0.25
CA ILE A 34 -3.54 1.33 0.54
C ILE A 34 -2.39 1.83 -0.31
N TYR A 35 -2.26 3.14 -0.41
CA TYR A 35 -1.12 3.78 -1.04
C TYR A 35 -0.22 4.37 0.04
N ILE A 36 1.05 3.98 0.02
CA ILE A 36 2.08 4.42 0.96
C ILE A 36 3.12 5.24 0.20
N GLY A 37 3.49 6.39 0.77
CA GLY A 37 4.34 7.38 0.11
C GLY A 37 3.54 8.43 -0.67
N ILE A 38 2.25 8.59 -0.35
CA ILE A 38 1.37 9.62 -0.93
C ILE A 38 0.74 10.46 0.19
N ASP A 39 0.60 11.76 -0.01
CA ASP A 39 -0.10 12.66 0.91
C ASP A 39 -1.62 12.61 0.71
N ASP A 40 -2.37 13.23 1.63
CA ASP A 40 -3.84 13.30 1.58
C ASP A 40 -4.34 14.10 0.35
N ALA A 41 -3.46 14.90 -0.28
CA ALA A 41 -3.74 15.63 -1.51
C ALA A 41 -3.48 14.79 -2.79
N GLY A 42 -2.95 13.57 -2.65
CA GLY A 42 -2.63 12.68 -3.76
C GLY A 42 -1.25 12.91 -4.39
N HIS A 43 -0.33 13.61 -3.73
CA HIS A 43 1.04 13.82 -4.20
C HIS A 43 2.00 12.81 -3.59
N SER A 44 2.93 12.31 -4.42
CA SER A 44 4.00 11.45 -3.94
C SER A 44 4.94 12.23 -3.03
N VAL A 45 5.24 11.66 -1.86
CA VAL A 45 6.26 12.21 -0.96
C VAL A 45 7.62 11.66 -1.38
N GLU A 46 8.53 12.54 -1.78
CA GLU A 46 9.91 12.13 -2.04
C GLU A 46 10.61 11.78 -0.72
N ASN A 47 11.01 10.53 -0.58
CA ASN A 47 11.78 10.06 0.55
C ASN A 47 13.21 9.73 0.07
N PRO A 48 14.26 10.35 0.63
CA PRO A 48 15.64 10.06 0.23
C PRO A 48 16.03 8.58 0.42
N ASP A 49 15.36 7.85 1.31
CA ASP A 49 15.59 6.44 1.60
C ASP A 49 14.38 5.55 1.23
N MET A 50 13.91 5.66 -0.02
CA MET A 50 12.79 4.85 -0.55
C MET A 50 12.97 3.35 -0.31
N ASP A 51 14.17 2.80 -0.55
CA ASP A 51 14.48 1.39 -0.32
C ASP A 51 14.26 0.97 1.14
N SER A 52 14.70 1.80 2.09
CA SER A 52 14.54 1.53 3.52
C SER A 52 13.07 1.60 3.92
N MET A 53 12.33 2.55 3.37
CA MET A 53 10.89 2.68 3.61
C MET A 53 10.14 1.44 3.10
N GLN A 54 10.39 1.01 1.86
CA GLN A 54 9.78 -0.19 1.27
C GLN A 54 10.10 -1.45 2.10
N LEU A 55 11.34 -1.62 2.54
CA LEU A 55 11.71 -2.73 3.42
C LEU A 55 10.98 -2.70 4.76
N LYS A 56 10.86 -1.52 5.38
CA LYS A 56 10.07 -1.35 6.61
C LYS A 56 8.59 -1.64 6.40
N ILE A 57 8.04 -1.29 5.23
CA ILE A 57 6.65 -1.60 4.84
C ILE A 57 6.48 -3.11 4.81
N ALA A 58 7.29 -3.79 3.98
CA ALA A 58 7.26 -5.24 3.85
C ALA A 58 7.40 -5.96 5.18
N ASP A 59 8.37 -5.54 6.01
CA ASP A 59 8.65 -6.11 7.32
C ASP A 59 7.48 -5.93 8.29
N ARG A 60 6.92 -4.70 8.41
CA ARG A 60 5.77 -4.44 9.27
C ARG A 60 4.55 -5.24 8.88
N ILE A 61 4.23 -5.33 7.59
CA ILE A 61 3.06 -6.09 7.15
C ILE A 61 3.25 -7.57 7.45
N LYS A 62 4.45 -8.11 7.15
CA LYS A 62 4.75 -9.51 7.38
C LYS A 62 4.74 -9.88 8.86
N ASN A 63 5.30 -9.02 9.71
CA ASN A 63 5.44 -9.29 11.15
C ASN A 63 4.20 -8.93 11.98
N ASN A 64 3.47 -7.86 11.63
CA ASN A 64 2.34 -7.37 12.43
C ASN A 64 0.97 -7.78 11.88
N ILE A 65 0.84 -8.07 10.58
CA ILE A 65 -0.49 -8.20 9.94
C ILE A 65 -0.68 -9.59 9.34
N LEU A 66 0.06 -9.90 8.27
CA LEU A 66 -0.12 -11.12 7.48
C LEU A 66 1.26 -11.66 7.06
N PRO A 67 1.73 -12.77 7.66
CA PRO A 67 3.03 -13.36 7.31
C PRO A 67 3.09 -13.93 5.89
N SER A 68 1.93 -14.10 5.23
CA SER A 68 1.77 -14.54 3.84
C SER A 68 1.78 -13.39 2.81
N ALA A 69 2.03 -12.15 3.24
CA ALA A 69 2.09 -11.00 2.34
C ALA A 69 3.23 -11.14 1.32
N VAL A 70 2.90 -10.93 0.04
CA VAL A 70 3.88 -10.87 -1.05
C VAL A 70 4.21 -9.40 -1.32
N PHE A 71 5.51 -9.08 -1.25
CA PHE A 71 6.02 -7.74 -1.50
C PHE A 71 6.99 -7.78 -2.68
N GLN A 72 6.69 -7.05 -3.74
CA GLN A 72 7.61 -6.85 -4.85
C GLN A 72 8.21 -5.45 -4.77
N LYS A 73 9.54 -5.40 -4.70
CA LYS A 73 10.31 -4.16 -4.54
C LYS A 73 10.77 -3.67 -5.91
N ASP A 74 10.40 -2.44 -6.29
CA ASP A 74 10.97 -1.72 -7.43
C ASP A 74 11.39 -0.29 -7.08
N THR A 75 12.09 0.38 -8.00
CA THR A 75 12.60 1.76 -7.90
C THR A 75 11.52 2.85 -8.02
N CYS A 76 10.33 2.60 -7.49
CA CYS A 76 9.20 3.55 -7.55
C CYS A 76 8.97 4.26 -6.21
N ASN A 77 8.49 5.50 -6.28
CA ASN A 77 8.29 6.38 -5.12
C ASN A 77 7.07 6.03 -4.26
N ILE A 78 6.17 5.17 -4.75
CA ILE A 78 4.90 4.85 -4.09
C ILE A 78 4.76 3.35 -4.01
N THR A 79 4.27 2.88 -2.87
CA THR A 79 3.92 1.48 -2.66
C THR A 79 2.40 1.37 -2.60
N LYS A 80 1.81 0.63 -3.54
CA LYS A 80 0.39 0.28 -3.53
C LYS A 80 0.24 -1.12 -2.97
N CYS A 81 -0.65 -1.28 -2.02
CA CYS A 81 -0.91 -2.56 -1.38
C CYS A 81 -2.39 -2.92 -1.46
N PHE A 82 -2.67 -4.06 -2.05
CA PHE A 82 -3.98 -4.66 -2.15
C PHE A 82 -4.22 -5.62 -0.99
N VAL A 83 -5.37 -5.43 -0.33
CA VAL A 83 -5.86 -6.28 0.75
C VAL A 83 -7.07 -7.02 0.21
N SER A 84 -6.98 -8.35 0.09
CA SER A 84 -8.09 -9.21 -0.26
C SER A 84 -8.86 -9.65 1.00
N PRO A 85 -10.19 -9.75 0.97
CA PRO A 85 -10.98 -10.32 2.07
C PRO A 85 -10.63 -11.78 2.37
N THR A 86 -9.99 -12.49 1.43
CA THR A 86 -9.51 -13.86 1.62
C THR A 86 -8.27 -13.95 2.52
N GLY A 87 -7.78 -12.84 3.08
CA GLY A 87 -6.54 -12.79 3.86
C GLY A 87 -5.29 -12.78 2.99
N SER A 88 -5.42 -12.50 1.69
CA SER A 88 -4.29 -12.32 0.79
C SER A 88 -3.89 -10.85 0.76
N TYR A 89 -2.58 -10.60 0.72
CA TYR A 89 -2.03 -9.26 0.71
C TYR A 89 -0.93 -9.16 -0.33
N PHE A 90 -1.00 -8.15 -1.19
CA PHE A 90 -0.10 -7.98 -2.33
C PHE A 90 0.32 -6.53 -2.47
N CYS A 91 1.62 -6.22 -2.39
CA CYS A 91 2.12 -4.88 -2.70
C CYS A 91 2.91 -4.83 -4.00
N THR A 92 2.64 -3.77 -4.78
CA THR A 92 3.42 -3.33 -5.93
C THR A 92 3.97 -1.95 -5.66
N THR A 93 5.05 -1.59 -6.33
CA THR A 93 5.55 -0.21 -6.29
C THR A 93 5.30 0.45 -7.64
N GLU A 94 4.76 1.68 -7.63
CA GLU A 94 4.40 2.40 -8.85
C GLU A 94 4.79 3.88 -8.75
N ASN A 95 5.04 4.51 -9.90
CA ASN A 95 5.16 5.97 -9.97
C ASN A 95 3.80 6.51 -10.40
N LEU A 96 3.17 7.38 -9.57
CA LEU A 96 1.85 7.97 -9.89
C LEU A 96 1.83 8.69 -11.26
N LEU A 97 3.01 9.07 -11.77
CA LEU A 97 3.19 9.75 -13.05
C LEU A 97 2.97 8.84 -14.27
N SER A 98 2.97 7.51 -14.16
CA SER A 98 2.91 6.64 -15.34
C SER A 98 1.49 6.35 -15.83
N GLY A 99 0.45 6.49 -15.01
CA GLY A 99 -0.94 6.19 -15.41
C GLY A 99 -1.16 4.78 -16.00
N ALA A 100 -0.15 3.91 -15.92
CA ALA A 100 -0.10 2.64 -16.61
C ALA A 100 -0.43 1.56 -15.58
N TRP A 101 -1.69 1.14 -15.58
CA TRP A 101 -2.09 -0.15 -15.04
C TRP A 101 -1.38 -1.23 -15.86
N THR A 102 -0.19 -1.66 -15.45
CA THR A 102 0.28 -3.00 -15.83
C THR A 102 -0.49 -3.96 -14.92
N GLY A 103 -1.71 -4.27 -15.36
CA GLY A 103 -2.51 -5.33 -14.80
C GLY A 103 -1.66 -6.59 -14.77
N ILE A 104 -1.60 -7.20 -13.60
CA ILE A 104 -1.24 -8.60 -13.47
C ILE A 104 -2.44 -9.34 -14.06
N GLU A 105 -2.24 -9.94 -15.24
CA GLU A 105 -3.04 -11.09 -15.69
C GLU A 105 -2.81 -12.28 -14.76
#